data_AF-A0AAP0Q633-F1
#
_entry.id   AF-A0AAP0Q633-F1
#
_cell.length_a   1.000
_cell.length_b   1.000
_cell.length_c   1.000
_cell.angle_alpha   90.00
_cell.angle_beta   90.00
_cell.angle_gamma   90.00
#
_symmetry.space_group_name_H-M   'P 1'
#
loop_
_entity.id
_entity.type
_entity.pdbx_description
1 polymer ?
#
loop_
_entity_poly.entity_id
_entity_poly.type
_entity_poly.pdbx_seq_one_letter_code
_entity_poly.pdbx_strand_id
1 'polypeptide(L)'
;MDCKSKCETVCKFRKPKCEGYGSICYDPRLVGGDGVMFYFHGAKGGDFALVSDDQLHINAHFIGTRPSGRTRDFTWVQALSIFFDSHTLILAAKKVSLWDVAVDNLIVRWDGDTVQVPTDGEAEWRTNEDRREVVVERTDDANSVRVSVSGLLEMDVKVTPIGAEENRVHNYQLPSDDAFAHLETQFKFKNLTDMVEGVLGKTYRPDYVSLVKVGVAMPMMGGEDKYRTPSLHSPLCNVCRFKAVVSTAIVDETSSTVGIAQH
;
A
#
# COMPACT_ATOMS: atom_id res chain seq x y z
N MET A 1 -24.46 32.23 -13.66
CA MET A 1 -23.71 31.16 -12.98
C MET A 1 -24.36 30.95 -11.63
N ASP A 2 -25.03 29.81 -11.47
CA ASP A 2 -25.78 29.45 -10.26
C ASP A 2 -24.82 28.74 -9.29
N CYS A 3 -24.30 29.45 -8.29
CA CYS A 3 -23.47 28.88 -7.23
C CYS A 3 -24.36 28.42 -6.08
N LYS A 4 -24.94 27.22 -6.22
CA LYS A 4 -25.68 26.50 -5.18
C LYS A 4 -24.98 25.24 -4.68
N SER A 5 -23.65 25.17 -4.75
CA SER A 5 -22.89 24.16 -4.03
C SER A 5 -22.42 24.75 -2.71
N LYS A 6 -22.87 24.16 -1.59
CA LYS A 6 -22.27 24.41 -0.29
C LYS A 6 -20.79 24.03 -0.39
N CYS A 7 -19.88 24.96 -0.13
CA CYS A 7 -18.49 24.60 0.15
C CYS A 7 -18.49 23.81 1.45
N GLU A 8 -18.38 22.48 1.37
CA GLU A 8 -18.12 21.67 2.53
C GLU A 8 -16.65 21.87 2.91
N THR A 9 -16.40 22.48 4.06
CA THR A 9 -15.05 22.58 4.62
C THR A 9 -14.60 21.19 5.01
N VAL A 10 -13.76 20.56 4.18
CA VAL A 10 -13.08 19.32 4.55
C VAL A 10 -11.88 19.71 5.41
N CYS A 11 -11.72 19.09 6.58
CA CYS A 11 -10.52 19.31 7.40
C CYS A 11 -9.28 18.98 6.57
N LYS A 12 -8.33 19.93 6.49
CA LYS A 12 -7.05 19.74 5.80
C LYS A 12 -6.36 18.44 6.25
N PHE A 13 -6.39 18.19 7.55
CA PHE A 13 -5.77 17.04 8.21
C PHE A 13 -6.65 15.79 8.12
N ARG A 14 -6.36 14.92 7.14
CA ARG A 14 -6.99 13.59 7.00
C ARG A 14 -5.93 12.51 7.20
N LYS A 15 -6.11 11.67 8.22
CA LYS A 15 -5.17 10.61 8.60
C LYS A 15 -5.82 9.23 8.49
N PRO A 16 -5.04 8.17 8.26
CA PRO A 16 -5.55 6.80 8.30
C PRO A 16 -6.29 6.53 9.61
N LYS A 17 -7.48 5.91 9.55
CA LYS A 17 -8.18 5.44 10.76
C LYS A 17 -7.68 4.04 11.10
N CYS A 18 -6.73 3.94 12.03
CA CYS A 18 -6.12 2.68 12.44
C CYS A 18 -7.06 1.66 13.13
N GLU A 19 -8.31 2.04 13.38
CA GLU A 19 -9.39 1.17 13.88
C GLU A 19 -10.41 0.82 12.78
N GLY A 20 -10.29 1.44 11.60
CA GLY A 20 -11.24 1.26 10.51
C GLY A 20 -10.93 0.03 9.67
N TYR A 21 -11.94 -0.46 8.95
CA TYR A 21 -11.80 -1.52 7.95
C TYR A 21 -10.64 -1.24 6.99
N GLY A 22 -9.87 -2.27 6.68
CA GLY A 22 -8.74 -2.20 5.78
C GLY A 22 -7.55 -1.42 6.34
N SER A 23 -7.47 -1.20 7.64
CA SER A 23 -6.32 -0.50 8.22
C SER A 23 -5.15 -1.43 8.49
N ILE A 24 -3.93 -0.88 8.36
CA ILE A 24 -2.66 -1.48 8.76
C ILE A 24 -1.86 -0.40 9.46
N CYS A 25 -1.67 -0.52 10.77
CA CYS A 25 -0.93 0.43 11.59
C CYS A 25 -0.12 -0.30 12.67
N TYR A 26 0.78 0.39 13.36
CA TYR A 26 1.58 -0.19 14.44
C TYR A 26 2.45 -1.38 13.95
N ASP A 27 2.56 -2.48 14.70
CA ASP A 27 3.57 -3.54 14.54
C ASP A 27 3.14 -4.89 13.90
N PRO A 28 2.72 -4.90 12.61
CA PRO A 28 1.51 -4.26 12.16
C PRO A 28 0.27 -5.00 12.64
N ARG A 29 -0.66 -4.22 13.17
CA ARG A 29 -2.04 -4.58 13.45
C ARG A 29 -2.89 -4.26 12.22
N LEU A 30 -3.74 -5.20 11.83
CA LEU A 30 -4.66 -5.10 10.71
C LEU A 30 -6.11 -5.18 11.17
N VAL A 31 -7.00 -4.53 10.42
CA VAL A 31 -8.45 -4.71 10.55
C VAL A 31 -9.00 -5.19 9.20
N GLY A 32 -9.58 -6.39 9.20
CA GLY A 32 -10.12 -7.03 8.01
C GLY A 32 -11.34 -6.33 7.42
N GLY A 33 -11.74 -6.74 6.22
CA GLY A 33 -13.01 -6.36 5.59
C GLY A 33 -14.24 -6.85 6.36
N ASP A 34 -14.07 -7.92 7.14
CA ASP A 34 -15.03 -8.45 8.10
C ASP A 34 -15.04 -7.67 9.44
N GLY A 35 -14.18 -6.66 9.60
CA GLY A 35 -14.04 -5.86 10.81
C GLY A 35 -13.25 -6.56 11.93
N VAL A 36 -12.75 -7.77 11.70
CA VAL A 36 -11.96 -8.49 12.69
C VAL A 36 -10.54 -7.94 12.71
N MET A 37 -10.09 -7.60 13.91
CA MET A 37 -8.72 -7.18 14.16
C MET A 37 -7.78 -8.39 14.29
N PHE A 38 -6.62 -8.33 13.64
CA PHE A 38 -5.58 -9.35 13.73
C PHE A 38 -4.18 -8.79 13.51
N TYR A 39 -3.17 -9.57 13.86
CA TYR A 39 -1.76 -9.27 13.60
C TYR A 39 -1.23 -10.18 12.51
N PHE A 40 -0.38 -9.62 11.66
CA PHE A 40 0.43 -10.37 10.70
C PHE A 40 1.84 -9.82 10.75
N HIS A 41 2.76 -10.51 11.40
CA HIS A 41 4.12 -10.00 11.54
C HIS A 41 4.93 -10.16 10.23
N GLY A 42 4.69 -11.21 9.45
CA GLY A 42 5.62 -11.55 8.38
C GLY A 42 7.05 -11.74 8.91
N ALA A 43 8.03 -11.74 8.01
CA ALA A 43 9.45 -11.77 8.37
C ALA A 43 10.08 -10.40 8.09
N LYS A 44 11.00 -9.97 8.96
CA LYS A 44 11.83 -8.77 8.68
C LYS A 44 12.54 -8.92 7.33
N GLY A 45 12.47 -7.88 6.50
CA GLY A 45 13.04 -7.82 5.16
C GLY A 45 12.25 -8.63 4.13
N GLY A 46 11.09 -9.19 4.50
CA GLY A 46 10.24 -9.97 3.61
C GLY A 46 9.18 -9.12 2.92
N ASP A 47 8.79 -9.55 1.72
CA ASP A 47 7.70 -8.99 0.95
C ASP A 47 6.50 -9.94 0.95
N PHE A 48 5.30 -9.39 1.13
CA PHE A 48 4.07 -10.16 1.21
C PHE A 48 2.91 -9.47 0.48
N ALA A 49 2.09 -10.27 -0.20
CA ALA A 49 0.86 -9.83 -0.83
C ALA A 49 -0.22 -9.56 0.23
N LEU A 50 -0.56 -8.29 0.43
CA LEU A 50 -1.68 -7.87 1.26
C LEU A 50 -3.00 -8.12 0.56
N VAL A 51 -3.06 -7.84 -0.75
CA VAL A 51 -4.22 -8.02 -1.61
C VAL A 51 -3.75 -8.58 -2.94
N SER A 52 -4.45 -9.58 -3.47
CA SER A 52 -4.30 -10.03 -4.83
C SER A 52 -5.67 -10.40 -5.40
N ASP A 53 -6.07 -9.67 -6.43
CA ASP A 53 -7.28 -9.90 -7.19
C ASP A 53 -7.01 -9.69 -8.68
N ASP A 54 -7.99 -9.96 -9.54
CA ASP A 54 -7.82 -9.92 -10.99
C ASP A 54 -7.30 -8.55 -11.50
N GLN A 55 -7.79 -7.43 -10.92
CA GLN A 55 -7.46 -6.06 -11.38
C GLN A 55 -6.58 -5.26 -10.40
N LEU A 56 -6.30 -5.78 -9.21
CA LEU A 56 -5.58 -5.06 -8.16
C LEU A 56 -4.69 -6.02 -7.39
N HIS A 57 -3.43 -5.65 -7.22
CA HIS A 57 -2.50 -6.35 -6.35
C HIS A 57 -1.72 -5.36 -5.50
N ILE A 58 -1.50 -5.69 -4.23
CA ILE A 58 -0.79 -4.83 -3.29
C ILE A 58 0.20 -5.68 -2.51
N ASN A 59 1.49 -5.38 -2.68
CA ASN A 59 2.55 -5.92 -1.84
C ASN A 59 2.92 -4.94 -0.74
N ALA A 60 3.39 -5.48 0.38
CA ALA A 60 4.04 -4.74 1.45
C ALA A 60 5.45 -5.27 1.71
N HIS A 61 6.39 -4.35 1.86
CA HIS A 61 7.74 -4.62 2.35
C HIS A 61 7.80 -4.42 3.87
N PHE A 62 8.22 -5.45 4.60
CA PHE A 62 8.30 -5.43 6.06
C PHE A 62 9.72 -5.12 6.51
N ILE A 63 9.90 -4.06 7.27
CA ILE A 63 11.10 -3.84 8.08
C ILE A 63 10.90 -4.41 9.48
N GLY A 64 11.95 -4.46 10.30
CA GLY A 64 11.80 -5.03 11.62
C GLY A 64 13.08 -5.19 12.43
N THR A 65 12.93 -5.79 13.60
CA THR A 65 14.02 -6.17 14.51
C THR A 65 13.68 -7.45 15.26
N ARG A 66 14.71 -8.17 15.72
CA ARG A 66 14.55 -9.33 16.60
C ARG A 66 15.44 -9.16 17.84
N PRO A 67 14.90 -8.60 18.93
CA PRO A 67 15.55 -8.58 20.23
C PRO A 67 16.03 -9.97 20.66
N SER A 68 17.14 -9.98 21.42
CA SER A 68 17.67 -11.23 21.99
C SER A 68 16.61 -11.92 22.85
N GLY A 69 16.51 -13.25 22.72
CA GLY A 69 15.52 -14.07 23.43
C GLY A 69 14.13 -14.13 22.81
N ARG A 70 13.85 -13.39 21.72
CA ARG A 70 12.59 -13.52 20.98
C ARG A 70 12.68 -14.54 19.85
N THR A 71 11.59 -15.27 19.63
CA THR A 71 11.45 -16.26 18.55
C THR A 71 10.85 -15.65 17.27
N ARG A 72 10.34 -14.41 17.33
CA ARG A 72 9.67 -13.71 16.23
C ARG A 72 10.18 -12.28 16.10
N ASP A 73 10.12 -11.78 14.87
CA ASP A 73 10.43 -10.39 14.57
C ASP A 73 9.31 -9.48 15.08
N PHE A 74 9.69 -8.29 15.54
CA PHE A 74 8.81 -7.12 15.44
C PHE A 74 8.97 -6.55 14.04
N THR A 75 7.86 -6.15 13.42
CA THR A 75 7.86 -5.69 12.04
C THR A 75 6.92 -4.53 11.82
N TRP A 76 7.18 -3.77 10.76
CA TRP A 76 6.39 -2.64 10.31
C TRP A 76 6.43 -2.56 8.79
N VAL A 77 5.40 -1.98 8.18
CA VAL A 77 5.34 -1.81 6.72
C VAL A 77 6.12 -0.57 6.31
N GLN A 78 7.23 -0.73 5.59
CA GLN A 78 8.01 0.42 5.12
C GLN A 78 7.58 0.89 3.73
N ALA A 79 7.12 -0.03 2.89
CA ALA A 79 6.73 0.28 1.52
C ALA A 79 5.53 -0.55 1.07
N LEU A 80 4.77 0.03 0.16
CA LEU A 80 3.66 -0.59 -0.55
C LEU A 80 3.89 -0.49 -2.04
N SER A 81 3.62 -1.56 -2.77
CA SER A 81 3.60 -1.58 -4.24
C SER A 81 2.22 -1.99 -4.73
N ILE A 82 1.53 -1.06 -5.38
CA ILE A 82 0.17 -1.21 -5.88
C ILE A 82 0.25 -1.44 -7.40
N PHE A 83 -0.19 -2.61 -7.85
CA PHE A 83 -0.24 -3.00 -9.25
C PHE A 83 -1.69 -3.00 -9.73
N PHE A 84 -1.92 -2.43 -10.90
CA PHE A 84 -3.20 -2.42 -11.59
C PHE A 84 -2.98 -2.16 -13.07
N ASP A 85 -3.82 -2.74 -13.93
CA ASP A 85 -3.64 -2.69 -15.38
C ASP A 85 -2.19 -3.09 -15.78
N SER A 86 -1.41 -2.15 -16.31
CA SER A 86 0.02 -2.29 -16.62
C SER A 86 0.93 -1.45 -15.71
N HIS A 87 0.38 -0.74 -14.73
CA HIS A 87 1.09 0.25 -13.93
C HIS A 87 1.46 -0.28 -12.54
N THR A 88 2.49 0.36 -11.97
CA THR A 88 2.89 0.18 -10.59
C THR A 88 3.04 1.54 -9.90
N LEU A 89 2.30 1.75 -8.82
CA LEU A 89 2.47 2.87 -7.90
C LEU A 89 3.12 2.38 -6.61
N ILE A 90 4.19 3.04 -6.17
CA ILE A 90 4.89 2.70 -4.92
C ILE A 90 4.82 3.87 -3.95
N LEU A 91 4.46 3.57 -2.70
CA LEU A 91 4.59 4.49 -1.58
C LEU A 91 5.55 3.88 -0.56
N ALA A 92 6.52 4.67 -0.08
CA ALA A 92 7.50 4.18 0.90
C ALA A 92 7.91 5.26 1.91
N ALA A 93 8.33 4.83 3.08
CA ALA A 93 8.98 5.67 4.08
C ALA A 93 10.50 5.72 3.85
N LYS A 94 11.09 6.92 3.84
CA LYS A 94 12.54 7.09 3.86
C LYS A 94 13.11 6.51 5.15
N LYS A 95 14.23 5.80 5.04
CA LYS A 95 15.04 5.48 6.22
C LYS A 95 15.67 6.76 6.76
N VAL A 96 15.37 7.11 8.01
CA VAL A 96 15.88 8.33 8.65
C VAL A 96 16.44 8.02 10.03
N SER A 97 17.54 8.68 10.39
CA SER A 97 18.19 8.48 11.69
C SER A 97 17.47 9.21 12.81
N LEU A 98 17.06 10.45 12.56
CA LEU A 98 16.30 11.29 13.48
C LEU A 98 15.01 11.72 12.79
N TRP A 99 13.90 11.63 13.52
CA TRP A 99 12.61 12.06 13.01
C TRP A 99 12.42 13.56 13.20
N ASP A 100 12.04 14.24 12.12
CA ASP A 100 11.51 15.60 12.14
C ASP A 100 10.15 15.58 11.44
N VAL A 101 9.11 16.02 12.16
CA VAL A 101 7.73 16.03 11.66
C VAL A 101 7.53 17.00 10.49
N ALA A 102 8.35 18.04 10.39
CA ALA A 102 8.27 19.03 9.32
C ALA A 102 8.96 18.58 8.02
N VAL A 103 9.78 17.52 8.08
CA VAL A 103 10.48 16.98 6.92
C VAL A 103 9.63 15.88 6.28
N ASP A 104 9.37 16.00 4.98
CA ASP A 104 8.64 14.99 4.23
C ASP A 104 9.50 13.75 3.95
N ASN A 105 9.12 12.65 4.58
CA ASN A 105 9.79 11.36 4.50
C ASN A 105 9.03 10.35 3.63
N LEU A 106 8.01 10.81 2.89
CA LEU A 106 7.32 10.02 1.89
C LEU A 106 8.13 9.92 0.59
N ILE A 107 8.13 8.73 0.00
CA ILE A 107 8.59 8.47 -1.36
C ILE A 107 7.37 8.01 -2.16
N VAL A 108 7.17 8.61 -3.34
CA VAL A 108 6.17 8.16 -4.32
C VAL A 108 6.88 7.83 -5.61
N ARG A 109 6.60 6.67 -6.21
CA ARG A 109 7.11 6.30 -7.54
C ARG A 109 5.99 5.81 -8.43
N TRP A 110 6.00 6.25 -9.68
CA TRP A 110 5.09 5.85 -10.74
C TRP A 110 5.89 5.13 -11.83
N ASP A 111 5.58 3.86 -12.10
CA ASP A 111 6.23 3.05 -13.14
C ASP A 111 7.76 3.06 -13.10
N GLY A 112 8.31 3.12 -11.88
CA GLY A 112 9.74 3.15 -11.63
C GLY A 112 10.32 4.56 -11.46
N ASP A 113 9.65 5.61 -11.90
CA ASP A 113 10.14 6.98 -11.78
C ASP A 113 9.66 7.67 -10.49
N THR A 114 10.54 8.48 -9.88
CA THR A 114 10.19 9.23 -8.67
C THR A 114 9.27 10.39 -9.01
N VAL A 115 8.15 10.47 -8.30
CA VAL A 115 7.16 11.54 -8.43
C VAL A 115 7.31 12.51 -7.27
N GLN A 116 7.30 13.81 -7.59
CA GLN A 116 7.22 14.86 -6.59
C GLN A 116 5.76 15.20 -6.32
N VAL A 117 5.31 14.97 -5.09
CA VAL A 117 4.02 15.49 -4.60
C VAL A 117 4.36 16.77 -3.83
N PRO A 118 3.98 17.96 -4.31
CA PRO A 118 4.30 19.20 -3.61
C PRO A 118 3.74 19.20 -2.18
N THR A 119 4.29 20.04 -1.30
CA THR A 119 3.92 20.13 0.12
C THR A 119 3.14 21.40 0.45
N ASP A 120 2.81 22.23 -0.55
CA ASP A 120 2.12 23.49 -0.40
C ASP A 120 0.59 23.35 -0.58
N GLY A 121 -0.18 23.70 0.46
CA GLY A 121 -1.65 23.74 0.38
C GLY A 121 -2.31 22.36 0.29
N GLU A 122 -3.21 22.20 -0.68
CA GLU A 122 -3.89 20.94 -1.06
C GLU A 122 -3.26 20.37 -2.34
N ALA A 123 -1.93 20.34 -2.38
CA ALA A 123 -1.19 19.87 -3.54
C ALA A 123 -1.49 18.41 -3.85
N GLU A 124 -1.53 18.10 -5.14
CA GLU A 124 -1.69 16.75 -5.65
C GLU A 124 -0.74 16.50 -6.81
N TRP A 125 -0.39 15.24 -6.97
CA TRP A 125 0.08 14.71 -8.24
C TRP A 125 -1.03 13.86 -8.86
N ARG A 126 -1.19 13.97 -10.18
CA ARG A 126 -2.24 13.30 -10.94
C ARG A 126 -1.68 12.77 -12.25
N THR A 127 -2.14 11.59 -12.66
CA THR A 127 -1.98 11.08 -14.02
C THR A 127 -3.29 10.47 -14.51
N ASN A 128 -3.51 10.58 -15.81
CA ASN A 128 -4.65 10.05 -16.55
C ASN A 128 -4.22 9.48 -17.90
N GLU A 129 -2.96 9.02 -18.00
CA GLU A 129 -2.33 8.58 -19.25
C GLU A 129 -3.02 7.38 -19.92
N ASP A 130 -3.76 6.58 -19.14
CA ASP A 130 -4.41 5.35 -19.62
C ASP A 130 -5.87 5.22 -19.12
N ARG A 131 -6.31 4.00 -18.77
CA ARG A 131 -7.71 3.66 -18.46
C ARG A 131 -8.23 4.26 -17.16
N ARG A 132 -7.34 4.72 -16.28
CA ARG A 132 -7.69 5.14 -14.92
C ARG A 132 -6.96 6.42 -14.57
N GLU A 133 -7.70 7.28 -13.90
CA GLU A 133 -7.11 8.40 -13.17
C GLU A 133 -6.47 7.90 -11.88
N VAL A 134 -5.25 8.37 -11.62
CA VAL A 134 -4.53 8.16 -10.38
C VAL A 134 -4.21 9.52 -9.77
N VAL A 135 -4.55 9.69 -8.50
CA VAL A 135 -4.31 10.93 -7.74
C VAL A 135 -3.57 10.59 -6.46
N VAL A 136 -2.52 11.34 -6.15
CA VAL A 136 -1.84 11.34 -4.86
C VAL A 136 -1.94 12.76 -4.29
N GLU A 137 -2.87 12.94 -3.37
CA GLU A 137 -3.25 14.22 -2.77
C GLU A 137 -2.64 14.37 -1.37
N ARG A 138 -2.11 15.55 -1.03
CA ARG A 138 -1.66 15.83 0.34
C ARG A 138 -2.85 15.93 1.30
N THR A 139 -2.68 15.30 2.47
CA THR A 139 -3.67 15.34 3.54
C THR A 139 -3.13 15.88 4.86
N ASP A 140 -1.88 16.36 4.84
CA ASP A 140 -1.18 17.07 5.90
C ASP A 140 -0.01 17.83 5.23
N ASP A 141 0.68 18.70 5.95
CA ASP A 141 1.80 19.51 5.41
C ASP A 141 2.97 18.62 4.95
N ALA A 142 3.21 17.51 5.66
CA ALA A 142 4.23 16.51 5.34
C ALA A 142 3.74 15.11 5.73
N ASN A 143 4.36 14.08 5.14
CA ASN A 143 4.25 12.67 5.53
C ASN A 143 2.87 12.02 5.35
N SER A 144 1.83 12.74 4.93
CA SER A 144 0.47 12.17 4.77
C SER A 144 -0.11 12.47 3.39
N VAL A 145 -0.66 11.43 2.77
CA VAL A 145 -1.34 11.52 1.48
C VAL A 145 -2.58 10.64 1.42
N ARG A 146 -3.49 11.00 0.53
CA ARG A 146 -4.56 10.13 0.02
C ARG A 146 -4.23 9.73 -1.40
N VAL A 147 -4.30 8.44 -1.66
CA VAL A 147 -4.15 7.88 -3.00
C VAL A 147 -5.52 7.44 -3.49
N SER A 148 -5.87 7.82 -4.72
CA SER A 148 -7.07 7.35 -5.41
C SER A 148 -6.68 6.74 -6.74
N VAL A 149 -7.09 5.48 -6.98
CA VAL A 149 -7.02 4.81 -8.29
C VAL A 149 -8.45 4.57 -8.75
N SER A 150 -8.85 5.23 -9.83
CA SER A 150 -10.23 5.26 -10.28
C SER A 150 -10.82 3.85 -10.48
N GLY A 151 -11.95 3.61 -9.80
CA GLY A 151 -12.67 2.34 -9.82
C GLY A 151 -12.04 1.17 -9.03
N LEU A 152 -10.84 1.33 -8.44
CA LEU A 152 -10.17 0.22 -7.73
C LEU A 152 -10.00 0.46 -6.24
N LEU A 153 -9.39 1.59 -5.88
CA LEU A 153 -8.87 1.80 -4.54
C LEU A 153 -8.90 3.28 -4.17
N GLU A 154 -9.19 3.55 -2.90
CA GLU A 154 -8.77 4.75 -2.20
C GLU A 154 -7.98 4.32 -0.97
N MET A 155 -6.89 4.99 -0.65
CA MET A 155 -6.16 4.72 0.58
C MET A 155 -5.57 5.97 1.20
N ASP A 156 -5.70 6.08 2.52
CA ASP A 156 -4.99 7.08 3.31
C ASP A 156 -3.67 6.48 3.78
N VAL A 157 -2.58 7.23 3.67
CA VAL A 157 -1.22 6.82 4.04
C VAL A 157 -0.56 7.90 4.88
N LYS A 158 0.10 7.49 5.96
CA LYS A 158 0.92 8.36 6.79
C LYS A 158 2.26 7.68 7.09
N VAL A 159 3.35 8.41 6.88
CA VAL A 159 4.68 8.03 7.40
C VAL A 159 4.77 8.43 8.86
N THR A 160 5.20 7.52 9.72
CA THR A 160 5.35 7.74 11.16
C THR A 160 6.64 7.08 11.67
N PRO A 161 7.34 7.65 12.67
CA PRO A 161 8.48 7.01 13.30
C PRO A 161 8.03 6.08 14.42
N ILE A 162 8.99 5.37 15.02
CA ILE A 162 8.84 4.78 16.34
C ILE A 162 9.51 5.69 17.36
N GLY A 163 8.72 6.19 18.32
CA GLY A 163 9.22 7.09 19.35
C GLY A 163 10.05 6.36 20.44
N ALA A 164 10.88 7.12 21.17
CA ALA A 164 11.69 6.56 22.27
C ALA A 164 10.83 5.92 23.36
N GLU A 165 9.68 6.53 23.70
CA GLU A 165 8.77 5.99 24.70
C GLU A 165 8.09 4.70 24.22
N GLU A 166 7.65 4.65 22.97
CA GLU A 166 7.09 3.44 22.36
C GLU A 166 8.13 2.31 22.35
N ASN A 167 9.35 2.58 21.87
CA ASN A 167 10.46 1.64 21.89
C ASN A 167 10.74 1.10 23.31
N ARG A 168 10.67 1.95 24.34
CA ARG A 168 10.87 1.58 25.75
C ARG A 168 9.73 0.71 26.28
N VAL A 169 8.47 1.10 26.04
CA VAL A 169 7.29 0.39 26.55
C VAL A 169 7.15 -0.99 25.91
N HIS A 170 7.42 -1.10 24.61
CA HIS A 170 7.31 -2.36 23.87
C HIS A 170 8.61 -3.17 23.87
N ASN A 171 9.72 -2.60 24.38
CA ASN A 171 11.04 -3.21 24.40
C ASN A 171 11.48 -3.71 23.01
N TYR A 172 11.31 -2.87 21.98
CA TYR A 172 11.73 -3.19 20.62
C TYR A 172 13.25 -3.24 20.47
N GLN A 173 14.01 -2.58 21.37
CA GLN A 173 15.47 -2.50 21.35
C GLN A 173 16.00 -1.93 20.02
N LEU A 174 15.33 -0.89 19.51
CA LEU A 174 15.76 -0.22 18.30
C LEU A 174 17.09 0.52 18.51
N PRO A 175 17.99 0.52 17.51
CA PRO A 175 19.21 1.30 17.55
C PRO A 175 18.91 2.81 17.58
N SER A 176 19.81 3.60 18.15
CA SER A 176 19.61 5.05 18.34
C SER A 176 19.76 5.89 17.06
N ASP A 177 20.29 5.30 15.99
CA ASP A 177 20.57 5.95 14.69
C ASP A 177 19.55 5.58 13.60
N ASP A 178 18.38 5.05 13.98
CA ASP A 178 17.29 4.70 13.08
C ASP A 178 15.93 4.97 13.76
N ALA A 179 15.13 5.84 13.17
CA ALA A 179 13.79 6.16 13.69
C ALA A 179 12.73 5.11 13.31
N PHE A 180 13.09 4.12 12.48
CA PHE A 180 12.17 3.08 11.98
C PHE A 180 10.89 3.69 11.37
N ALA A 181 11.07 4.69 10.50
CA ALA A 181 9.97 5.29 9.78
C ALA A 181 9.24 4.24 8.92
N HIS A 182 7.92 4.19 9.08
CA HIS A 182 7.04 3.19 8.47
C HIS A 182 5.69 3.80 8.11
N LEU A 183 4.84 3.02 7.44
CA LEU A 183 3.54 3.42 6.92
C LEU A 183 2.42 2.94 7.84
N GLU A 184 1.59 3.89 8.26
CA GLU A 184 0.22 3.63 8.68
C GLU A 184 -0.70 3.83 7.48
N THR A 185 -1.59 2.89 7.24
CA THR A 185 -2.46 2.91 6.05
C THR A 185 -3.89 2.51 6.36
N GLN A 186 -4.82 3.03 5.57
CA GLN A 186 -6.20 2.59 5.56
C GLN A 186 -6.66 2.44 4.11
N PHE A 187 -6.98 1.21 3.72
CA PHE A 187 -7.51 0.90 2.39
C PHE A 187 -9.03 0.95 2.34
N LYS A 188 -9.56 1.44 1.23
CA LYS A 188 -10.96 1.35 0.85
C LYS A 188 -11.05 0.83 -0.59
N PHE A 189 -11.27 -0.46 -0.71
CA PHE A 189 -11.41 -1.13 -1.99
C PHE A 189 -12.80 -0.91 -2.60
N LYS A 190 -12.87 -0.77 -3.93
CA LYS A 190 -14.11 -0.44 -4.65
C LYS A 190 -14.68 -1.60 -5.47
N ASN A 191 -13.83 -2.46 -6.03
CA ASN A 191 -14.24 -3.49 -7.00
C ASN A 191 -13.45 -4.80 -6.83
N LEU A 192 -13.46 -5.35 -5.61
CA LEU A 192 -12.88 -6.68 -5.36
C LEU A 192 -13.85 -7.77 -5.81
N THR A 193 -13.32 -8.84 -6.40
CA THR A 193 -14.08 -10.06 -6.70
C THR A 193 -14.27 -10.90 -5.43
N ASP A 194 -15.27 -11.78 -5.43
CA ASP A 194 -15.53 -12.72 -4.32
C ASP A 194 -14.41 -13.74 -4.08
N MET A 195 -13.41 -13.75 -4.97
CA MET A 195 -12.28 -14.66 -4.97
C MET A 195 -10.97 -13.92 -4.63
N VAL A 196 -11.04 -12.69 -4.11
CA VAL A 196 -9.88 -11.91 -3.69
C VAL A 196 -9.03 -12.68 -2.67
N GLU A 197 -7.71 -12.63 -2.86
CA GLU A 197 -6.71 -13.26 -2.00
C GLU A 197 -5.80 -12.19 -1.37
N GLY A 198 -4.87 -12.64 -0.53
CA GLY A 198 -3.93 -11.78 0.21
C GLY A 198 -4.18 -11.86 1.71
N VAL A 199 -3.17 -11.44 2.49
CA VAL A 199 -3.28 -11.42 3.96
C VAL A 199 -4.52 -10.65 4.41
N LEU A 200 -4.71 -9.44 3.87
CA LEU A 200 -5.87 -8.60 4.13
C LEU A 200 -7.01 -8.92 3.15
N GLY A 201 -6.70 -9.09 1.86
CA GLY A 201 -7.71 -9.25 0.80
C GLY A 201 -8.69 -10.38 1.05
N LYS A 202 -8.24 -11.56 1.51
CA LYS A 202 -9.12 -12.71 1.80
C LYS A 202 -10.25 -12.39 2.77
N THR A 203 -10.06 -11.41 3.67
CA THR A 203 -11.05 -11.01 4.68
C THR A 203 -12.24 -10.24 4.08
N TYR A 204 -12.16 -9.85 2.80
CA TYR A 204 -13.23 -9.20 2.06
C TYR A 204 -14.12 -10.17 1.29
N ARG A 205 -13.79 -11.46 1.27
CA ARG A 205 -14.62 -12.45 0.56
C ARG A 205 -15.93 -12.69 1.31
N PRO A 206 -17.07 -12.85 0.60
CA PRO A 206 -18.37 -13.09 1.25
C PRO A 206 -18.42 -14.35 2.11
N ASP A 207 -17.64 -15.37 1.75
CA ASP A 207 -17.59 -16.68 2.42
C ASP A 207 -16.44 -16.80 3.43
N TYR A 208 -15.68 -15.72 3.67
CA TYR A 208 -14.57 -15.75 4.60
C TYR A 208 -15.05 -15.91 6.03
N VAL A 209 -14.53 -16.92 6.71
CA VAL A 209 -14.70 -17.11 8.15
C VAL A 209 -13.35 -16.97 8.83
N SER A 210 -13.23 -15.95 9.67
CA SER A 210 -11.97 -15.67 10.36
C SER A 210 -11.60 -16.80 11.32
N LEU A 211 -10.43 -17.39 11.12
CA LEU A 211 -9.87 -18.43 11.98
C LEU A 211 -8.99 -17.84 13.10
N VAL A 212 -8.85 -16.52 13.16
CA VAL A 212 -8.06 -15.87 14.21
C VAL A 212 -8.78 -16.03 15.56
N LYS A 213 -8.01 -16.28 16.62
CA LYS A 213 -8.57 -16.48 17.95
C LYS A 213 -8.98 -15.14 18.57
N VAL A 214 -10.23 -14.72 18.34
CA VAL A 214 -10.79 -13.50 18.93
C VAL A 214 -10.78 -13.57 20.47
N GLY A 215 -10.53 -12.44 21.14
CA GLY A 215 -10.54 -12.33 22.60
C GLY A 215 -9.20 -12.60 23.29
N VAL A 216 -8.13 -12.88 22.54
CA VAL A 216 -6.75 -12.85 23.05
C VAL A 216 -6.09 -11.52 22.73
N ALA A 217 -5.02 -11.16 23.44
CA ALA A 217 -4.35 -9.88 23.28
C ALA A 217 -3.76 -9.66 21.86
N MET A 218 -3.22 -10.71 21.24
CA MET A 218 -2.65 -10.66 19.89
C MET A 218 -3.21 -11.80 19.03
N PRO A 219 -4.40 -11.61 18.41
CA PRO A 219 -4.96 -12.58 17.49
C PRO A 219 -4.11 -12.64 16.22
N MET A 220 -3.38 -13.73 16.02
CA MET A 220 -2.46 -13.87 14.90
C MET A 220 -3.15 -14.45 13.67
N MET A 221 -2.89 -13.84 12.53
CA MET A 221 -3.19 -14.40 11.21
C MET A 221 -1.95 -15.03 10.61
N GLY A 222 -2.08 -16.26 10.13
CA GLY A 222 -1.04 -16.92 9.33
C GLY A 222 -1.25 -16.72 7.82
N GLY A 223 -0.38 -17.36 7.05
CA GLY A 223 -0.39 -17.36 5.58
C GLY A 223 0.89 -16.82 4.96
N GLU A 224 1.96 -16.71 5.74
CA GLU A 224 3.29 -16.29 5.30
C GLU A 224 3.80 -17.14 4.13
N ASP A 225 3.56 -18.44 4.15
CA ASP A 225 3.90 -19.37 3.06
C ASP A 225 3.05 -19.14 1.80
N LYS A 226 1.80 -18.70 1.96
CA LYS A 226 0.87 -18.46 0.85
C LYS A 226 1.14 -17.14 0.15
N TYR A 227 1.41 -16.09 0.93
CA TYR A 227 1.42 -14.71 0.46
C TYR A 227 2.80 -14.09 0.34
N ARG A 228 3.88 -14.80 0.70
CA ARG A 228 5.24 -14.31 0.44
C ARG A 228 5.46 -14.12 -1.05
N THR A 229 5.96 -12.95 -1.43
CA THR A 229 6.39 -12.66 -2.79
C THR A 229 7.92 -12.69 -2.88
N PRO A 230 8.49 -12.94 -4.08
CA PRO A 230 9.94 -12.88 -4.29
C PRO A 230 10.55 -11.49 -4.07
N SER A 231 9.77 -10.43 -4.29
CA SER A 231 10.16 -9.05 -4.10
C SER A 231 8.94 -8.14 -4.01
N LEU A 232 9.13 -6.91 -3.51
CA LEU A 232 8.12 -5.85 -3.53
C LEU A 232 7.49 -5.64 -4.91
N HIS A 233 8.28 -5.81 -5.98
CA HIS A 233 7.89 -5.58 -7.37
C HIS A 233 7.29 -6.80 -8.09
N SER A 234 7.13 -7.94 -7.40
CA SER A 234 6.61 -9.17 -7.98
C SER A 234 5.15 -9.41 -7.58
N PRO A 235 4.19 -9.48 -8.53
CA PRO A 235 2.80 -9.81 -8.20
C PRO A 235 2.58 -11.32 -7.96
N LEU A 236 3.65 -12.12 -7.91
CA LEU A 236 3.60 -13.57 -7.82
C LEU A 236 3.71 -14.05 -6.37
N CYS A 237 2.79 -14.93 -5.96
CA CYS A 237 2.86 -15.74 -4.76
C CYS A 237 2.06 -17.05 -4.98
N ASN A 238 2.07 -17.97 -4.01
CA ASN A 238 1.47 -19.30 -4.17
C ASN A 238 -0.04 -19.30 -4.45
N VAL A 239 -0.75 -18.26 -4.00
CA VAL A 239 -2.21 -18.12 -4.20
C VAL A 239 -2.58 -16.80 -4.90
N CYS A 240 -1.58 -16.01 -5.31
CA CYS A 240 -1.82 -14.74 -5.97
C CYS A 240 -2.40 -14.96 -7.36
N ARG A 241 -3.24 -14.01 -7.77
CA ARG A 241 -4.10 -14.17 -8.94
C ARG A 241 -4.23 -12.91 -9.79
N PHE A 242 -3.32 -11.96 -9.59
CA PHE A 242 -3.28 -10.74 -10.37
C PHE A 242 -3.11 -11.03 -11.87
N LYS A 243 -3.92 -10.38 -12.70
CA LYS A 243 -3.86 -10.49 -14.16
C LYS A 243 -3.38 -9.17 -14.73
N ALA A 244 -2.07 -9.06 -14.91
CA ALA A 244 -1.50 -7.89 -15.58
C ALA A 244 -2.08 -7.76 -17.00
N VAL A 245 -2.48 -6.55 -17.36
CA VAL A 245 -2.87 -6.26 -18.74
C VAL A 245 -1.58 -6.07 -19.53
N VAL A 246 -1.31 -6.97 -20.48
CA VAL A 246 -0.21 -6.79 -21.41
C VAL A 246 -0.59 -5.66 -22.37
N SER A 247 0.10 -4.53 -22.31
CA SER A 247 0.01 -3.50 -23.35
C SER A 247 0.59 -4.08 -24.63
N THR A 248 -0.27 -4.59 -25.51
CA THR A 248 0.11 -4.90 -26.89
C THR A 248 0.40 -3.58 -27.60
N ALA A 249 1.67 -3.23 -27.72
CA ALA A 249 2.10 -2.27 -28.73
C ALA A 249 1.70 -2.84 -30.09
N ILE A 250 0.70 -2.25 -30.73
CA ILE A 250 0.33 -2.56 -32.10
C ILE A 250 1.50 -2.07 -32.96
N VAL A 251 2.32 -3.01 -33.43
CA VAL A 251 3.27 -2.75 -34.51
C VAL A 251 2.44 -2.72 -35.79
N ASP A 252 2.15 -1.51 -36.27
CA ASP A 252 1.43 -1.29 -37.52
C ASP A 252 2.38 -1.59 -38.70
N GLU A 253 2.41 -2.85 -39.15
CA GLU A 253 3.05 -3.22 -40.42
C GLU A 253 2.19 -2.71 -41.58
N THR A 254 2.41 -1.45 -41.97
CA THR A 254 1.95 -0.95 -43.27
C THR A 254 2.83 -1.52 -44.39
N SER A 255 2.41 -2.66 -44.91
CA SER A 255 2.93 -3.23 -46.16
C SER A 255 2.61 -2.30 -47.33
N SER A 256 3.59 -1.50 -47.73
CA SER A 256 3.56 -0.71 -48.96
C SER A 256 3.62 -1.65 -50.18
N THR A 257 2.50 -1.85 -50.86
CA THR A 257 2.47 -2.41 -52.21
C THR A 257 3.09 -1.41 -53.19
N VAL A 258 4.23 -1.76 -53.79
CA VAL A 258 4.71 -1.13 -55.02
C VAL A 258 4.63 -2.16 -56.13
N GLY A 259 3.68 -1.98 -57.04
CA GLY A 259 3.65 -2.63 -58.34
C GLY A 259 3.82 -1.58 -59.43
N ILE A 260 4.86 -1.70 -60.27
CA ILE A 260 4.98 -1.17 -61.64
C ILE A 260 6.00 -2.09 -62.34
N ALA A 261 5.57 -3.06 -63.16
CA ALA A 261 5.30 -3.01 -64.61
C ALA A 261 6.54 -2.93 -65.53
N GLN A 262 6.74 -4.03 -66.26
CA GLN A 262 7.24 -4.22 -67.63
C GLN A 262 8.23 -3.20 -68.24
N HIS A 263 9.43 -3.68 -68.61
CA HIS A 263 9.83 -3.87 -70.01
C HIS A 263 10.90 -4.96 -70.13
#